data_AF-A0A8T1EEB1-F1
#
_entry.id   AF-A0A8T1EEB1-F1
#
_cell.length_a   1.000
_cell.length_b   1.000
_cell.length_c   1.000
_cell.angle_alpha   90.00
_cell.angle_beta   90.00
_cell.angle_gamma   90.00
#
_symmetry.space_group_name_H-M   'P 1'
#
loop_
_entity.id
_entity.type
_entity.pdbx_description
1 polymer ?
#
loop_
_entity_poly.entity_id
_entity_poly.type
_entity_poly.pdbx_seq_one_letter_code
_entity_poly.pdbx_strand_id
1 'polypeptide(L)'
;MSMKQCLEAVIRYQRRREDDYATRLSMPGTLRNINYVEEMNQLLGMTSEWLAGMFETEYKFATTCDAITSYTIDDQELHIILRRNGRAHRVNKFDWICSCELSAIMKLPCRHAMMYRKSLLN
;
A
#
# COMPACT_ATOMS: atom_id res chain seq x y z
N MET A 1 -39.24 -2.62 0.54
CA MET A 1 -37.93 -1.95 0.70
C MET A 1 -37.60 -1.24 -0.59
N SER A 2 -37.41 0.08 -0.55
CA SER A 2 -36.98 0.83 -1.73
C SER A 2 -35.45 0.72 -1.91
N MET A 3 -34.97 0.88 -3.14
CA MET A 3 -33.54 0.92 -3.48
C MET A 3 -32.77 1.92 -2.58
N LYS A 4 -33.40 3.06 -2.27
CA LYS A 4 -32.85 4.09 -1.39
C LYS A 4 -32.61 3.58 0.03
N GLN A 5 -33.57 2.85 0.60
CA GLN A 5 -33.44 2.28 1.94
C GLN A 5 -32.36 1.20 2.00
N CYS A 6 -32.23 0.39 0.94
CA CYS A 6 -31.14 -0.57 0.82
C CYS A 6 -29.78 0.14 0.79
N LEU A 7 -29.65 1.21 -0.01
CA LEU A 7 -28.41 1.97 -0.14
C LEU A 7 -28.00 2.62 1.19
N GLU A 8 -28.95 3.26 1.90
CA GLU A 8 -28.70 3.85 3.22
C GLU A 8 -28.25 2.81 4.25
N ALA A 9 -28.85 1.62 4.22
CA ALA A 9 -28.47 0.53 5.11
C ALA A 9 -27.03 0.05 4.85
N VAL A 10 -26.63 -0.07 3.58
CA VAL A 10 -25.27 -0.46 3.19
C VAL A 10 -24.25 0.60 3.61
N ILE A 11 -24.52 1.88 3.36
CA ILE A 11 -23.61 2.98 3.74
C ILE A 11 -23.44 3.03 5.26
N ARG A 12 -24.52 2.91 6.04
CA ARG A 12 -24.44 2.85 7.51
C ARG A 12 -23.65 1.64 8.00
N TYR A 13 -23.79 0.50 7.33
CA TYR A 13 -23.02 -0.69 7.65
C TYR A 13 -21.52 -0.50 7.37
N GLN A 14 -21.17 0.06 6.20
CA GLN A 14 -19.78 0.38 5.84
C GLN A 14 -19.16 1.34 6.84
N ARG A 15 -19.84 2.44 7.17
CA ARG A 15 -19.34 3.43 8.14
C ARG A 15 -19.06 2.82 9.51
N ARG A 16 -19.97 1.97 10.02
CA ARG A 16 -19.72 1.23 11.27
C ARG A 16 -18.51 0.30 11.20
N ARG A 17 -18.26 -0.31 10.04
CA ARG A 17 -17.09 -1.18 9.84
C ARG A 17 -15.79 -0.37 9.79
N GLU A 18 -15.82 0.79 9.15
CA GLU A 18 -14.70 1.75 9.14
C GLU A 18 -14.41 2.27 10.55
N ASP A 19 -15.43 2.63 11.32
CA ASP A 19 -15.29 3.09 12.71
C ASP A 19 -14.74 1.98 13.64
N ASP A 20 -15.24 0.75 13.52
CA ASP A 20 -14.73 -0.43 14.26
C ASP A 20 -13.27 -0.74 13.87
N TYR A 21 -12.93 -0.64 12.58
CA TYR A 21 -11.56 -0.81 12.10
C TYR A 21 -10.62 0.28 12.64
N ALA A 22 -11.03 1.55 12.58
CA ALA A 22 -10.27 2.66 13.13
C ALA A 22 -10.05 2.50 14.64
N THR A 23 -11.09 2.10 15.37
CA THR A 23 -11.02 1.85 16.82
C THR A 23 -9.98 0.78 17.15
N ARG A 24 -9.97 -0.34 16.42
CA ARG A 24 -9.00 -1.43 16.60
C ARG A 24 -7.56 -0.97 16.35
N LEU A 25 -7.34 -0.14 15.33
CA LEU A 25 -6.03 0.45 15.07
C LEU A 25 -5.60 1.44 16.16
N SER A 26 -6.54 2.21 16.71
CA SER A 26 -6.30 3.19 17.76
C SER A 26 -6.34 2.64 19.19
N MET A 27 -6.44 1.31 19.38
CA MET A 27 -6.54 0.72 20.71
C MET A 27 -5.31 1.06 21.56
N PRO A 28 -5.49 1.52 22.81
CA PRO A 28 -4.39 1.63 23.76
C PRO A 28 -3.68 0.28 23.89
N GLY A 29 -2.39 0.22 23.54
CA GLY A 29 -1.60 -1.02 23.49
C GLY A 29 -1.11 -1.41 22.09
N THR A 30 -1.62 -0.78 21.02
CA THR A 30 -1.05 -0.93 19.68
C THR A 30 0.36 -0.36 19.63
N LEU A 31 1.33 -1.12 19.09
CA LEU A 31 2.69 -0.66 18.93
C LEU A 31 2.73 0.56 18.01
N ARG A 32 3.31 1.66 18.51
CA ARG A 32 3.53 2.89 17.74
C ARG A 32 5.00 3.27 17.80
N ASN A 33 5.51 3.74 16.67
CA ASN A 33 6.85 4.27 16.52
C ASN A 33 6.76 5.76 16.18
N ILE A 34 7.38 6.61 17.02
CA ILE A 34 7.41 8.06 16.86
C ILE A 34 8.09 8.52 15.57
N ASN A 35 8.97 7.70 15.00
CA ASN A 35 9.68 7.99 13.76
C ASN A 35 8.88 7.58 12.52
N TYR A 36 7.78 6.86 12.69
CA TYR A 36 6.92 6.42 11.60
C TYR A 36 5.82 7.44 11.34
N VAL A 37 5.52 7.67 10.07
CA VAL A 37 4.30 8.36 9.64
C VAL A 37 3.07 7.51 9.97
N GLU A 38 1.86 8.09 9.88
CA GLU A 38 0.64 7.40 10.30
C GLU A 38 0.40 6.11 9.51
N GLU A 39 0.63 6.10 8.20
CA GLU A 39 0.47 4.91 7.36
C GLU A 39 1.42 3.77 7.79
N MET A 40 2.63 4.12 8.22
CA MET A 40 3.61 3.17 8.75
C MET A 40 3.25 2.69 10.16
N ASN A 41 2.66 3.55 10.99
CA ASN A 41 2.13 3.16 12.30
C ASN A 41 0.91 2.25 12.18
N GLN A 42 0.06 2.46 11.17
CA GLN A 42 -1.04 1.55 10.85
C GLN A 42 -0.50 0.17 10.45
N LEU A 43 0.52 0.12 9.59
CA LEU A 43 1.19 -1.14 9.24
C LEU A 43 1.77 -1.82 10.49
N LEU A 44 2.47 -1.08 11.35
CA LEU A 44 3.04 -1.60 12.60
C LEU A 44 1.94 -2.16 13.53
N GLY A 45 0.80 -1.51 13.62
CA GLY A 45 -0.34 -1.98 14.42
C GLY A 45 -0.96 -3.29 13.92
N MET A 46 -0.76 -3.65 12.66
CA MET A 46 -1.27 -4.89 12.05
C MET A 46 -0.23 -5.99 11.89
N THR A 47 1.05 -5.68 12.14
CA THR A 47 2.17 -6.56 11.77
C THR A 47 3.21 -6.64 12.89
N SER A 48 4.28 -7.41 12.68
CA SER A 48 5.41 -7.42 13.60
C SER A 48 6.34 -6.24 13.35
N GLU A 49 7.07 -5.81 14.38
CA GLU A 49 8.09 -4.76 14.27
C GLU A 49 9.13 -5.08 13.18
N TRP A 50 9.53 -6.35 13.06
CA TRP A 50 10.43 -6.82 12.01
C TRP A 50 9.87 -6.58 10.61
N LEU A 51 8.59 -6.90 10.38
CA LEU A 51 7.96 -6.71 9.08
C LEU A 51 7.81 -5.23 8.73
N ALA A 52 7.41 -4.42 9.73
CA ALA A 52 7.30 -2.98 9.58
C ALA A 52 8.66 -2.35 9.26
N GLY A 53 9.75 -2.80 9.91
CA GLY A 53 11.11 -2.36 9.63
C GLY A 53 11.59 -2.72 8.23
N MET A 54 11.31 -3.94 7.74
CA MET A 54 11.58 -4.31 6.36
C MET A 54 10.83 -3.42 5.36
N PHE A 55 9.52 -3.22 5.59
CA PHE A 55 8.67 -2.42 4.71
C PHE A 55 9.03 -0.94 4.70
N GLU A 56 9.51 -0.39 5.83
CA GLU A 56 9.91 1.00 5.96
C GLU A 56 10.91 1.43 4.87
N THR A 57 11.88 0.58 4.58
CA THR A 57 12.91 0.87 3.56
C THR A 57 12.30 1.03 2.16
N GLU A 58 11.31 0.21 1.82
CA GLU A 58 10.59 0.24 0.55
C GLU A 58 9.63 1.43 0.49
N TYR A 59 8.97 1.74 1.60
CA TYR A 59 8.07 2.88 1.73
C TYR A 59 8.82 4.21 1.61
N LYS A 60 9.93 4.40 2.33
CA LYS A 60 10.78 5.60 2.25
C LYS A 60 11.32 5.80 0.84
N PHE A 61 11.75 4.72 0.19
CA PHE A 61 12.20 4.80 -1.19
C PHE A 61 11.07 5.27 -2.12
N ALA A 62 9.90 4.64 -2.05
CA ALA A 62 8.77 4.96 -2.93
C ALA A 62 8.17 6.36 -2.68
N THR A 63 8.27 6.87 -1.45
CA THR A 63 7.73 8.19 -1.08
C THR A 63 8.67 9.34 -1.42
N THR A 64 9.94 9.09 -1.69
CA THR A 64 10.90 10.11 -2.14
C THR A 64 10.42 10.76 -3.45
N CYS A 65 10.47 12.09 -3.56
CA CYS A 65 9.88 12.87 -4.67
C CYS A 65 10.34 12.40 -6.07
N ASP A 66 11.58 11.96 -6.21
CA ASP A 66 12.19 11.61 -7.51
C ASP A 66 12.42 10.10 -7.68
N ALA A 67 11.83 9.28 -6.82
CA ALA A 67 12.03 7.83 -6.90
C ALA A 67 11.65 7.29 -8.30
N ILE A 68 10.55 7.80 -8.85
CA ILE A 68 10.02 7.32 -10.12
C ILE A 68 10.85 7.73 -11.34
N THR A 69 11.48 8.90 -11.30
CA THR A 69 12.32 9.40 -12.40
C THR A 69 13.57 8.54 -12.60
N SER A 70 13.96 7.78 -11.57
CA SER A 70 15.04 6.80 -11.64
C SER A 70 14.68 5.50 -12.37
N TYR A 71 13.42 5.35 -12.82
CA TYR A 71 12.93 4.18 -13.55
C TYR A 71 12.44 4.57 -14.94
N THR A 72 12.73 3.71 -15.92
CA THR A 72 12.01 3.73 -17.21
C THR A 72 10.76 2.88 -17.08
N ILE A 73 9.61 3.44 -17.41
CA ILE A 73 8.30 2.80 -17.26
C ILE A 73 7.75 2.45 -18.63
N ASP A 74 7.34 1.20 -18.78
CA ASP A 74 6.67 0.66 -19.94
C ASP A 74 5.27 0.23 -19.49
N ASP A 75 4.29 1.05 -19.85
CA ASP A 75 2.91 0.91 -19.41
C ASP A 75 2.11 0.07 -20.40
N GLN A 76 1.67 -1.12 -19.97
CA GLN A 76 0.86 -2.04 -20.77
C GLN A 76 -0.55 -2.15 -20.20
N GLU A 77 -1.47 -2.73 -20.95
CA GLU A 77 -2.90 -2.77 -20.57
C GLU A 77 -3.13 -3.43 -19.19
N LEU A 78 -2.52 -4.58 -18.94
CA LEU A 78 -2.77 -5.39 -17.74
C LEU A 78 -1.69 -5.24 -16.65
N HIS A 79 -0.54 -4.67 -17.01
CA HIS A 79 0.61 -4.60 -16.13
C HIS A 79 1.55 -3.47 -16.55
N ILE A 80 2.46 -3.12 -15.66
CA ILE A 80 3.55 -2.19 -15.94
C ILE A 80 4.88 -2.90 -15.80
N ILE A 81 5.87 -2.45 -16.55
CA ILE A 81 7.25 -2.89 -16.40
C ILE A 81 8.09 -1.68 -15.99
N LEU A 82 8.61 -1.70 -14.77
CA LEU A 82 9.58 -0.71 -14.30
C LEU A 82 10.99 -1.27 -14.49
N ARG A 83 11.85 -0.53 -15.18
CA ARG A 83 13.26 -0.92 -15.37
C ARG A 83 14.21 0.09 -14.74
N ARG A 84 15.23 -0.41 -14.04
CA ARG A 84 16.32 0.36 -13.43
C ARG A 84 17.56 -0.51 -13.29
N ASN A 85 18.73 0.02 -13.63
CA ASN A 85 20.03 -0.66 -13.49
C ASN A 85 20.05 -2.08 -14.12
N GLY A 86 19.47 -2.24 -15.31
CA GLY A 86 19.40 -3.52 -16.01
C GLY A 86 18.42 -4.55 -15.43
N ARG A 87 17.70 -4.22 -14.36
CA ARG A 87 16.63 -5.06 -13.78
C ARG A 87 15.28 -4.56 -14.23
N ALA A 88 14.36 -5.50 -14.49
CA ALA A 88 12.97 -5.21 -14.86
C ALA A 88 12.03 -5.90 -13.88
N HIS A 89 11.03 -5.15 -13.41
CA HIS A 89 10.02 -5.64 -12.48
C HIS A 89 8.64 -5.39 -13.04
N ARG A 90 7.85 -6.45 -13.13
CA ARG A 90 6.47 -6.42 -13.61
C ARG A 90 5.53 -6.23 -12.42
N VAL A 91 4.69 -5.20 -12.46
CA VAL A 91 3.62 -4.97 -11.47
C VAL A 91 2.28 -5.13 -12.17
N ASN A 92 1.41 -5.97 -11.62
CA ASN A 92 0.05 -6.17 -12.12
C ASN A 92 -0.85 -4.99 -11.67
N LYS A 93 -1.66 -4.45 -12.59
CA LYS A 93 -2.53 -3.29 -12.31
C LYS A 93 -3.78 -3.62 -11.47
N PHE A 94 -4.16 -4.88 -11.40
CA PHE A 94 -5.35 -5.33 -10.66
C PHE A 94 -5.06 -5.57 -9.18
N ASP A 95 -4.02 -6.35 -8.89
CA ASP A 95 -3.68 -6.78 -7.52
C ASP A 95 -2.45 -6.04 -6.94
N TRP A 96 -1.78 -5.22 -7.75
CA TRP A 96 -0.55 -4.50 -7.38
C TRP A 96 0.61 -5.40 -6.93
N ILE A 97 0.56 -6.70 -7.27
CA ILE A 97 1.63 -7.65 -6.98
C ILE A 97 2.76 -7.44 -7.98
N CYS A 98 3.98 -7.38 -7.45
CA CYS A 98 5.19 -7.18 -8.22
C CYS A 98 5.97 -8.49 -8.37
N SER A 99 6.71 -8.64 -9.47
CA SER A 99 7.66 -9.73 -9.68
C SER A 99 8.99 -9.56 -8.93
N CYS A 100 9.12 -8.57 -8.05
CA CYS A 100 10.33 -8.42 -7.24
C CYS A 100 10.33 -9.43 -6.09
N GLU A 101 11.52 -9.77 -5.59
CA GLU A 101 11.71 -10.77 -4.55
C GLU A 101 10.85 -10.50 -3.30
N LEU A 102 10.81 -9.25 -2.83
CA LEU A 102 9.99 -8.85 -1.69
C LEU A 102 8.52 -9.21 -1.89
N SER A 103 7.92 -8.79 -3.00
CA SER A 103 6.50 -9.00 -3.26
C SER A 103 6.21 -10.47 -3.58
N ALA A 104 7.15 -11.18 -4.21
CA ALA A 104 7.04 -12.61 -4.47
C ALA A 104 6.97 -13.43 -3.18
N ILE A 105 7.81 -13.11 -2.18
CA ILE A 105 7.92 -13.82 -0.90
C ILE A 105 6.85 -13.35 0.09
N MET A 106 6.77 -12.04 0.32
CA MET A 106 5.97 -11.47 1.40
C MET A 106 4.51 -11.25 1.01
N LYS A 107 4.19 -11.24 -0.30
CA LYS A 107 2.88 -10.86 -0.83
C LYS A 107 2.42 -9.46 -0.37
N LEU A 108 3.39 -8.58 -0.10
CA LEU A 108 3.15 -7.18 0.26
C LEU A 108 3.41 -6.24 -0.93
N PRO A 109 2.84 -5.02 -0.91
CA PRO A 109 3.24 -3.96 -1.81
C PRO A 109 4.75 -3.70 -1.70
N CYS A 110 5.44 -3.55 -2.82
CA CYS A 110 6.84 -3.17 -2.85
C CYS A 110 7.01 -1.73 -3.34
N ARG A 111 8.24 -1.21 -3.30
CA ARG A 111 8.52 0.15 -3.78
C ARG A 111 8.03 0.40 -5.21
N HIS A 112 8.11 -0.59 -6.10
CA HIS A 112 7.70 -0.44 -7.50
C HIS A 112 6.20 -0.18 -7.63
N ALA A 113 5.40 -0.96 -6.90
CA ALA A 113 3.95 -0.80 -6.89
C ALA A 113 3.54 0.51 -6.23
N MET A 114 4.12 0.84 -5.06
CA MET A 114 3.83 2.07 -4.33
C MET A 114 4.17 3.32 -5.14
N MET A 115 5.37 3.35 -5.72
CA MET A 115 5.87 4.48 -6.50
C MET A 115 5.03 4.74 -7.75
N TYR A 116 4.68 3.68 -8.50
CA TYR A 116 3.81 3.84 -9.66
C TYR A 116 2.39 4.27 -9.27
N ARG A 117 1.82 3.70 -8.21
CA ARG A 117 0.49 4.14 -7.72
C ARG A 117 0.53 5.61 -7.31
N LYS A 118 1.60 6.06 -6.65
CA LYS A 118 1.78 7.46 -6.27
C LYS A 118 1.82 8.37 -7.49
N SER A 119 2.47 7.98 -8.59
CA SER A 119 2.50 8.81 -9.81
C SER A 119 1.18 8.92 -10.56
N LEU A 120 0.20 8.07 -10.27
CA LEU A 120 -1.15 8.19 -10.82
C LEU A 120 -2.03 9.17 -10.03
N LEU A 121 -1.62 9.53 -8.81
CA LEU A 121 -2.36 10.42 -7.92
C LEU A 121 -1.94 11.88 -8.03
N ASN A 122 -0.83 12.15 -8.73
CA ASN A 122 -0.35 13.47 -9.11
C ASN A 122 -0.80 13.80 -10.53
#